data_AF-A0A7J7SUM8-F1
#
_entry.id   AF-A0A7J7SUM8-F1
#
_cell.length_a   1.000
_cell.length_b   1.000
_cell.length_c   1.000
_cell.angle_alpha   90.00
_cell.angle_beta   90.00
_cell.angle_gamma   90.00
#
_symmetry.space_group_name_H-M   'P 1'
#
loop_
_entity.id
_entity.type
_entity.pdbx_description
1 polymer ?
#
loop_
_entity_poly.entity_id
_entity_poly.type
_entity_poly.pdbx_seq_one_letter_code
_entity_poly.pdbx_strand_id
1 'polypeptide(L)'
;MAAAVAGILRGGLLPPAGRLPTLQTVRHGSKAVTRHRRVMHFERQKLMAVTEYIPPKPAISPQCLAPPSKPVQEETGLIRLIRREIAAVFQNNRMIAICQNIPMSSEDKLLMRHRLRKHNILVKAFPNQFLKPFLEGSKYRTLLQRQPLHLTALLDQYVRQQRQGHSAEPAPGQPDPPDSAPDSQPACP
;
A
#
# COMPACT_ATOMS: atom_id res chain seq x y z
N MET A 1 64.91 -99.41 -5.88
CA MET A 1 65.06 -100.17 -4.63
C MET A 1 64.57 -99.27 -3.49
N ALA A 2 63.27 -99.30 -3.17
CA ALA A 2 62.69 -100.03 -2.02
C ALA A 2 63.31 -99.56 -0.68
N ALA A 3 62.60 -99.11 0.36
CA ALA A 3 61.19 -99.29 0.70
C ALA A 3 60.74 -98.18 1.67
N ALA A 4 59.43 -97.93 1.67
CA ALA A 4 58.73 -97.18 2.70
C ALA A 4 58.78 -97.94 4.04
N VAL A 5 59.01 -97.23 5.13
CA VAL A 5 58.67 -97.70 6.48
C VAL A 5 57.79 -96.64 7.12
N ALA A 6 56.48 -96.86 6.97
CA ALA A 6 55.46 -96.18 7.74
C ALA A 6 55.37 -96.87 9.12
N GLY A 7 55.97 -96.24 10.13
CA GLY A 7 55.80 -96.63 11.52
C GLY A 7 54.71 -95.78 12.18
N ILE A 8 53.48 -96.31 12.23
CA ILE A 8 52.42 -95.76 13.09
C ILE A 8 52.68 -96.27 14.51
N LEU A 9 53.20 -95.41 15.38
CA LEU A 9 53.08 -95.59 16.82
C LEU A 9 52.11 -94.53 17.36
N ARG A 10 50.98 -95.04 17.85
CA ARG A 10 49.98 -94.32 18.61
C ARG A 10 50.60 -93.70 19.87
N GLY A 11 50.22 -92.46 20.18
CA GLY A 11 50.15 -92.00 21.56
C GLY A 11 50.57 -90.55 21.79
N GLY A 12 49.60 -89.70 22.09
CA GLY A 12 49.81 -88.56 22.99
C GLY A 12 49.94 -87.18 22.34
N LEU A 13 48.85 -86.40 22.45
CA LEU A 13 48.77 -84.93 22.42
C LEU A 13 49.52 -84.20 21.29
N LEU A 14 48.79 -83.84 20.24
CA LEU A 14 49.06 -82.60 19.52
C LEU A 14 49.05 -81.43 20.54
N PRO A 15 50.07 -80.58 20.60
CA PRO A 15 49.96 -79.33 21.33
C PRO A 15 48.79 -78.54 20.71
N PRO A 16 47.82 -78.06 21.51
CA PRO A 16 46.76 -77.22 20.97
C PRO A 16 47.44 -76.05 20.28
N ALA A 17 47.17 -75.89 18.97
CA ALA A 17 47.65 -74.79 18.17
C ALA A 17 47.60 -73.51 19.00
N GLY A 18 48.77 -72.98 19.33
CA GLY A 18 48.91 -71.82 20.19
C GLY A 18 47.94 -70.75 19.71
N ARG A 19 47.01 -70.36 20.60
CA ARG A 19 46.21 -69.15 20.45
C ARG A 19 47.17 -68.02 20.18
N LEU A 20 47.37 -67.66 18.91
CA LEU A 20 47.81 -66.32 18.61
C LEU A 20 46.70 -65.43 19.17
N PRO A 21 46.98 -64.53 20.14
CA PRO A 21 46.01 -63.50 20.45
C PRO A 21 45.74 -62.83 19.12
N THR A 22 44.49 -62.92 18.64
CA THR A 22 44.01 -62.02 17.61
C THR A 22 44.19 -60.64 18.21
N LEU A 23 45.33 -60.01 17.92
CA LEU A 23 45.62 -58.64 18.30
C LEU A 23 44.61 -57.81 17.53
N GLN A 24 43.41 -57.71 18.11
CA GLN A 24 42.38 -56.83 17.66
C GLN A 24 42.94 -55.45 17.96
N THR A 25 43.53 -54.80 16.95
CA THR A 25 43.97 -53.42 17.07
C THR A 25 42.72 -52.59 17.34
N VAL A 26 42.41 -52.39 18.61
CA VAL A 26 41.33 -51.52 19.07
C VAL A 26 41.80 -50.11 18.71
N ARG A 27 41.27 -49.57 17.62
CA ARG A 27 41.50 -48.16 17.29
C ARG A 27 40.80 -47.33 18.37
N HIS A 28 41.56 -46.76 19.31
CA HIS A 28 41.08 -45.87 20.37
C HIS A 28 40.57 -44.50 19.86
N GLY A 29 40.17 -44.41 18.58
CA GLY A 29 39.77 -43.16 17.93
C GLY A 29 38.26 -43.01 17.81
N SER A 30 37.79 -41.76 17.85
CA SER A 30 36.40 -41.43 17.52
C SER A 30 36.08 -41.78 16.06
N LYS A 31 34.85 -42.25 15.83
CA LYS A 31 34.34 -42.56 14.48
C LYS A 31 34.37 -41.32 13.58
N ALA A 32 34.41 -41.54 12.26
CA ALA A 32 34.44 -40.45 11.28
C ALA A 32 33.19 -39.56 11.33
N VAL A 33 32.03 -40.18 11.60
CA VAL A 33 30.75 -39.48 11.78
C VAL A 33 30.41 -39.44 13.27
N THR A 34 30.15 -38.24 13.76
CA THR A 34 29.78 -37.96 15.16
C THR A 34 28.53 -37.09 15.20
N ARG A 35 27.73 -37.17 16.27
CA ARG A 35 26.55 -36.32 16.46
C ARG A 35 26.89 -34.83 16.66
N HIS A 36 28.08 -34.55 17.20
CA HIS A 36 28.60 -33.21 17.41
C HIS A 36 29.64 -32.85 16.34
N ARG A 37 29.89 -31.55 16.16
CA ARG A 37 30.97 -31.07 15.30
C ARG A 37 32.32 -31.49 15.88
N ARG A 38 33.00 -32.36 15.17
CA ARG A 38 34.33 -32.83 15.54
C ARG A 38 35.37 -31.74 15.25
N VAL A 39 36.34 -31.61 16.15
CA VAL A 39 37.49 -30.70 15.96
C VAL A 39 38.29 -31.16 14.74
N MET A 40 38.60 -30.20 13.85
CA MET A 40 39.41 -30.47 12.66
C MET A 40 40.88 -30.58 13.02
N HIS A 41 41.64 -31.31 12.20
CA HIS A 41 43.11 -31.27 12.26
C HIS A 41 43.60 -29.84 11.96
N PHE A 42 44.70 -29.42 12.56
CA PHE A 42 45.24 -28.05 12.43
C PHE A 42 45.41 -27.61 10.97
N GLU A 43 45.94 -28.50 10.11
CA GLU A 43 46.11 -28.22 8.68
C GLU A 43 44.77 -28.09 7.93
N ARG A 44 43.79 -28.92 8.29
CA ARG A 44 42.46 -28.87 7.70
C ARG A 44 41.74 -27.58 8.08
N GLN A 45 41.89 -27.11 9.31
CA GLN A 45 41.34 -25.82 9.73
C GLN A 45 41.97 -24.67 8.94
N LYS A 46 43.29 -24.70 8.71
CA LYS A 46 43.97 -23.73 7.84
C LYS A 46 43.47 -23.79 6.39
N LEU A 47 43.29 -24.99 5.85
CA LEU A 47 42.73 -25.18 4.50
C LEU A 47 41.33 -24.55 4.41
N MET A 48 40.45 -24.86 5.37
CA MET A 48 39.10 -24.30 5.40
C MET A 48 39.13 -22.77 5.39
N ALA A 49 39.99 -22.17 6.22
CA ALA A 49 40.16 -20.71 6.32
C ALA A 49 40.70 -20.09 5.02
N VAL A 50 41.63 -20.74 4.33
CA VAL A 50 42.18 -20.27 3.05
C VAL A 50 41.14 -20.38 1.92
N THR A 51 40.30 -21.41 1.96
CA THR A 51 39.24 -21.63 0.96
C THR A 51 37.97 -20.83 1.23
N GLU A 52 37.98 -19.91 2.21
CA GLU A 52 36.83 -19.04 2.47
C GLU A 52 36.56 -18.13 1.26
N TYR A 53 35.29 -18.03 0.89
CA TYR A 53 34.88 -17.20 -0.24
C TYR A 53 35.04 -15.72 0.09
N ILE A 54 35.80 -15.01 -0.75
CA ILE A 54 35.98 -13.56 -0.67
C ILE A 54 35.17 -12.93 -1.81
N PRO A 55 34.05 -12.23 -1.52
CA PRO A 55 33.29 -11.54 -2.54
C PRO A 55 34.09 -10.36 -3.13
N PRO A 56 33.90 -10.03 -4.41
CA PRO A 56 34.54 -8.87 -5.01
C PRO A 56 34.05 -7.60 -4.31
N LYS A 57 34.99 -6.80 -3.81
CA LYS A 57 34.69 -5.50 -3.21
C LYS A 57 34.67 -4.45 -4.32
N PRO A 58 33.50 -3.87 -4.67
CA PRO A 58 33.45 -2.85 -5.70
C PRO A 58 34.22 -1.60 -5.22
N ALA A 59 34.97 -0.96 -6.13
CA ALA A 59 35.77 0.24 -5.82
C ALA A 59 34.91 1.41 -5.33
N ILE A 60 33.68 1.50 -5.84
CA ILE A 60 32.66 2.48 -5.44
C ILE A 60 31.41 1.69 -5.06
N SER A 61 30.81 2.00 -3.91
CA SER A 61 29.58 1.32 -3.51
C SER A 61 28.44 1.67 -4.48
N PRO A 62 27.57 0.71 -4.85
CA PRO A 62 26.48 0.96 -5.79
C PRO A 62 25.44 1.95 -5.25
N GLN A 63 25.43 2.22 -3.93
CA GLN A 63 24.57 3.22 -3.30
C GLN A 63 25.03 4.66 -3.58
N CYS A 64 26.33 4.84 -3.84
CA CYS A 64 26.90 6.14 -4.21
C CYS A 64 26.64 6.50 -5.68
N LEU A 65 26.22 5.54 -6.50
CA LEU A 65 25.85 5.76 -7.88
C LEU A 65 24.36 6.09 -7.97
N ALA A 66 24.00 6.99 -8.88
CA ALA A 66 22.60 7.24 -9.17
C ALA A 66 21.95 5.93 -9.65
N PRO A 67 20.88 5.45 -8.99
CA PRO A 67 20.23 4.22 -9.41
C PRO A 67 19.65 4.42 -10.81
N PRO A 68 19.68 3.39 -11.67
CA PRO A 68 19.01 3.47 -12.96
C PRO A 68 17.53 3.82 -12.74
N SER A 69 16.98 4.64 -13.63
CA SER A 69 15.56 5.01 -13.58
C SER A 69 14.71 3.74 -13.58
N LYS A 70 13.80 3.61 -12.62
CA LYS A 70 12.86 2.49 -12.60
C LYS A 70 12.04 2.50 -13.89
N PRO A 71 11.76 1.34 -14.50
CA PRO A 71 10.92 1.29 -15.69
C PRO A 71 9.57 1.95 -15.39
N VAL A 72 9.10 2.79 -16.32
CA VAL A 72 7.83 3.52 -16.18
C VAL A 72 6.71 2.49 -16.14
N GLN A 73 6.06 2.36 -14.99
CA GLN A 73 4.92 1.45 -14.84
C GLN A 73 3.71 2.05 -15.56
N GLU A 74 3.03 1.23 -16.37
CA GLU A 74 1.80 1.64 -17.05
C GLU A 74 0.71 2.00 -16.03
N GLU A 75 -0.15 2.94 -16.40
CA GLU A 75 -1.27 3.34 -15.56
C GLU A 75 -2.26 2.18 -15.44
N THR A 76 -2.52 1.75 -14.21
CA THR A 76 -3.51 0.71 -13.95
C THR A 76 -4.91 1.15 -14.43
N GLY A 77 -5.74 0.20 -14.85
CA GLY A 77 -7.08 0.51 -15.39
C GLY A 77 -7.96 1.33 -14.45
N LEU A 78 -7.82 1.12 -13.14
CA LEU A 78 -8.51 1.89 -12.09
C LEU A 78 -8.11 3.37 -12.09
N ILE A 79 -6.82 3.67 -12.29
CA ILE A 79 -6.32 5.04 -12.36
C ILE A 79 -6.99 5.78 -13.52
N ARG A 80 -7.13 5.12 -14.67
CA ARG A 80 -7.80 5.68 -15.86
C ARG A 80 -9.28 5.94 -15.59
N LEU A 81 -9.97 5.03 -14.87
CA LEU A 81 -11.37 5.21 -14.48
C LEU A 81 -11.54 6.43 -13.55
N ILE A 82 -10.75 6.51 -12.48
CA ILE A 82 -10.83 7.61 -11.51
C ILE A 82 -10.59 8.95 -12.21
N ARG A 83 -9.60 9.03 -13.12
CA ARG A 83 -9.35 10.25 -13.90
C ARG A 83 -10.54 10.65 -14.78
N ARG A 84 -11.23 9.68 -15.39
CA ARG A 84 -12.46 9.94 -16.17
C ARG A 84 -13.59 10.43 -15.28
N GLU A 85 -13.77 9.84 -14.10
CA GLU A 85 -14.79 10.27 -13.14
C GLU A 85 -14.52 11.70 -12.65
N ILE A 86 -13.26 12.02 -12.30
CA ILE A 86 -12.85 13.38 -11.94
C ILE A 86 -13.19 14.35 -13.07
N ALA A 87 -12.81 14.05 -14.31
CA ALA A 87 -13.10 14.91 -15.45
C ALA A 87 -14.61 15.15 -15.63
N ALA A 88 -15.42 14.10 -15.49
CA ALA A 88 -16.89 14.19 -15.55
C ALA A 88 -17.47 15.04 -14.40
N VAL A 89 -16.94 14.89 -13.19
CA VAL A 89 -17.38 15.68 -12.02
C VAL A 89 -17.11 17.17 -12.24
N PHE A 90 -15.93 17.54 -12.73
CA PHE A 90 -15.60 18.95 -12.96
C PHE A 90 -16.38 19.56 -14.15
N GLN A 91 -16.75 18.75 -15.16
CA GLN A 91 -17.53 19.23 -16.30
C GLN A 91 -19.03 19.39 -15.97
N ASN A 92 -19.60 18.45 -15.22
CA ASN A 92 -21.03 18.43 -14.94
C ASN A 92 -21.44 19.41 -13.83
N ASN A 93 -20.52 19.80 -12.95
CA ASN A 93 -20.82 20.62 -11.78
C ASN A 93 -20.22 22.01 -11.91
N ARG A 94 -21.08 23.03 -11.91
CA ARG A 94 -20.67 24.44 -11.99
C ARG A 94 -20.17 24.99 -10.64
N MET A 95 -20.60 24.39 -9.53
CA MET A 95 -20.18 24.78 -8.18
C MET A 95 -19.56 23.59 -7.47
N ILE A 96 -18.35 23.80 -6.96
CA ILE A 96 -17.56 22.80 -6.24
C ILE A 96 -17.06 23.46 -4.96
N ALA A 97 -17.47 22.91 -3.82
CA ALA A 97 -16.95 23.27 -2.51
C ALA A 97 -15.97 22.19 -2.05
N ILE A 98 -14.81 22.62 -1.56
CA ILE A 98 -13.76 21.75 -1.05
C ILE A 98 -13.85 21.75 0.47
N CYS A 99 -14.11 20.59 1.05
CA CYS A 99 -14.19 20.42 2.51
C CYS A 99 -13.08 19.51 3.01
N GLN A 100 -12.66 19.76 4.26
CA GLN A 100 -11.73 18.89 4.96
C GLN A 100 -12.49 17.68 5.49
N ASN A 101 -12.00 16.48 5.22
CA ASN A 101 -12.52 15.29 5.88
C ASN A 101 -11.97 15.22 7.31
N ILE A 102 -12.67 15.88 8.22
CA ILE A 102 -12.40 15.79 9.65
C ILE A 102 -12.74 14.37 10.13
N PRO A 103 -11.97 13.77 11.06
CA PRO A 103 -12.30 12.50 11.66
C PRO A 103 -13.58 12.61 12.49
N MET A 104 -14.73 12.42 11.84
CA MET A 104 -16.03 12.19 12.48
C MET A 104 -16.38 10.70 12.48
N SER A 105 -17.31 10.30 13.35
CA SER A 105 -17.84 8.94 13.38
C SER A 105 -18.45 8.55 12.01
N SER A 106 -18.52 7.25 11.73
CA SER A 106 -19.16 6.75 10.51
C SER A 106 -20.66 7.08 10.45
N GLU A 107 -21.33 7.08 11.61
CA GLU A 107 -22.75 7.43 11.75
C GLU A 107 -23.00 8.89 11.38
N ASP A 108 -22.18 9.80 11.93
CA ASP A 108 -22.29 11.23 11.66
C ASP A 108 -21.98 11.57 10.20
N LYS A 109 -20.97 10.92 9.61
CA LYS A 109 -20.65 11.07 8.19
C LYS A 109 -21.79 10.59 7.29
N LEU A 110 -22.46 9.50 7.67
CA LEU A 110 -23.60 8.97 6.94
C LEU A 110 -24.80 9.91 7.04
N LEU A 111 -25.09 10.40 8.24
CA LEU A 111 -26.17 11.37 8.47
C LEU A 111 -25.95 12.67 7.71
N MET A 112 -24.72 13.19 7.73
CA MET A 112 -24.32 14.36 6.95
C MET A 112 -24.51 14.12 5.45
N ARG A 113 -24.06 12.97 4.93
CA ARG A 113 -24.23 12.60 3.52
C ARG A 113 -25.70 12.45 3.15
N HIS A 114 -26.52 11.89 4.03
CA HIS A 114 -27.95 11.76 3.83
C HIS A 114 -28.64 13.12 3.76
N ARG A 115 -28.34 14.04 4.70
CA ARG A 115 -28.84 15.42 4.69
C ARG A 115 -28.46 16.15 3.42
N LEU A 116 -27.21 16.06 2.99
CA LEU A 116 -26.73 16.68 1.75
C LEU A 116 -27.41 16.11 0.50
N ARG A 117 -27.65 14.80 0.46
CA ARG A 117 -28.38 14.16 -0.63
C ARG A 117 -29.82 14.64 -0.76
N LYS A 118 -30.50 14.98 0.35
CA LYS A 118 -31.84 15.61 0.29
C LYS A 118 -31.84 16.92 -0.49
N HIS A 119 -30.73 17.66 -0.46
CA HIS A 119 -30.53 18.90 -1.21
C HIS A 119 -29.81 18.69 -2.56
N ASN A 120 -29.74 17.44 -3.05
CA ASN A 120 -29.00 17.07 -4.28
C ASN A 120 -27.50 17.38 -4.23
N ILE A 121 -26.91 17.53 -3.04
CA ILE A 121 -25.48 17.75 -2.87
C ILE A 121 -24.79 16.40 -2.81
N LEU A 122 -23.92 16.15 -3.79
CA LEU A 122 -23.13 14.93 -3.86
C LEU A 122 -21.80 15.15 -3.16
N VAL A 123 -21.51 14.26 -2.21
CA VAL A 123 -20.20 14.18 -1.54
C VAL A 123 -19.35 13.15 -2.29
N LYS A 124 -18.26 13.60 -2.91
CA LYS A 124 -17.28 12.74 -3.57
C LYS A 124 -15.92 12.89 -2.89
N ALA A 125 -15.27 11.77 -2.59
CA ALA A 125 -13.94 11.74 -2.00
C ALA A 125 -12.95 11.20 -3.04
N PHE A 126 -11.89 11.95 -3.31
CA PHE A 126 -10.86 11.55 -4.26
C PHE A 126 -9.47 11.59 -3.62
N PRO A 127 -8.58 10.66 -3.97
CA PRO A 127 -7.18 10.70 -3.52
C PRO A 127 -6.44 11.89 -4.14
N ASN A 128 -5.57 12.51 -3.34
CA ASN A 128 -4.75 13.64 -3.79
C ASN A 128 -3.75 13.26 -4.89
N GLN A 129 -3.34 11.99 -4.95
CA GLN A 129 -2.46 11.48 -6.01
C GLN A 129 -3.06 11.68 -7.42
N PHE A 130 -4.38 11.58 -7.54
CA PHE A 130 -5.06 11.73 -8.83
C PHE A 130 -5.56 13.17 -9.07
N LEU A 131 -5.88 13.90 -8.00
CA LEU A 131 -6.34 15.29 -8.12
C LEU A 131 -5.22 16.27 -8.46
N LYS A 132 -4.02 16.12 -7.89
CA LYS A 132 -2.88 17.03 -8.14
C LYS A 132 -2.54 17.19 -9.63
N PRO A 133 -2.24 16.10 -10.39
CA PRO A 133 -1.91 16.23 -11.81
C PRO A 133 -3.08 16.81 -12.63
N PHE A 134 -4.33 16.54 -12.24
CA PHE A 134 -5.50 17.10 -12.91
C PHE A 134 -5.66 18.60 -12.67
N LEU A 135 -5.34 19.09 -11.47
CA LEU A 135 -5.44 20.50 -11.13
C LEU A 135 -4.28 21.33 -11.70
N GLU A 136 -3.09 20.74 -11.85
CA GLU A 136 -1.95 21.37 -12.53
C GLU A 136 -2.26 21.64 -14.01
N GLY A 137 -2.98 20.74 -14.66
CA GLY A 137 -3.38 20.87 -16.07
C GLY A 137 -4.66 21.70 -16.31
N SER A 138 -5.40 22.08 -15.27
CA SER A 138 -6.71 22.72 -15.43
C SER A 138 -6.75 24.18 -14.94
N LYS A 139 -7.90 24.84 -15.12
CA LYS A 139 -8.14 26.22 -14.68
C LYS A 139 -8.12 26.39 -13.16
N TYR A 140 -8.10 25.28 -12.42
CA TYR A 140 -8.23 25.23 -10.96
C TYR A 140 -6.89 25.16 -10.22
N ARG A 141 -5.80 25.66 -10.83
CA ARG A 141 -4.46 25.70 -10.20
C ARG A 141 -4.46 26.39 -8.84
N THR A 142 -5.31 27.40 -8.64
CA THR A 142 -5.45 28.09 -7.35
C THR A 142 -5.98 27.19 -6.23
N LEU A 143 -6.70 26.11 -6.56
CA LEU A 143 -7.18 25.13 -5.59
C LEU A 143 -6.05 24.21 -5.07
N LEU A 144 -4.93 24.07 -5.80
CA LEU A 144 -3.77 23.29 -5.35
C LEU A 144 -3.15 23.84 -4.07
N GLN A 145 -3.07 25.17 -3.94
CA GLN A 145 -2.51 25.82 -2.76
C GLN A 145 -3.36 25.56 -1.49
N ARG A 146 -4.66 25.31 -1.69
CA ARG A 146 -5.62 25.10 -0.60
C ARG A 146 -5.86 23.63 -0.27
N GLN A 147 -5.02 22.68 -0.70
CA GLN A 147 -5.30 21.25 -0.49
C GLN A 147 -4.80 20.70 0.86
N PRO A 148 -5.69 20.48 1.84
CA PRO A 148 -5.46 19.55 2.93
C PRO A 148 -5.64 18.11 2.47
N LEU A 149 -5.12 17.20 3.29
CA LEU A 149 -4.82 15.79 3.01
C LEU A 149 -6.02 14.92 2.55
N HIS A 150 -7.25 15.37 2.73
CA HIS A 150 -8.47 14.64 2.34
C HIS A 150 -9.58 15.60 1.90
N LEU A 151 -9.81 15.71 0.59
CA LEU A 151 -10.88 16.53 0.05
C LEU A 151 -12.18 15.73 -0.08
N THR A 152 -13.24 16.22 0.56
CA THR A 152 -14.62 15.89 0.19
C THR A 152 -15.12 17.03 -0.69
N ALA A 153 -15.37 16.75 -1.96
CA ALA A 153 -15.99 17.70 -2.87
C ALA A 153 -17.50 17.69 -2.60
N LEU A 154 -18.03 18.82 -2.13
CA LEU A 154 -19.46 19.11 -2.10
C LEU A 154 -19.83 19.74 -3.44
N LEU A 155 -20.70 19.07 -4.18
CA LEU A 155 -21.20 19.57 -5.47
C LEU A 155 -22.58 20.15 -5.23
N ASP A 156 -22.78 21.42 -5.58
CA ASP A 156 -24.03 22.09 -5.30
C ASP A 156 -24.80 22.50 -6.57
N GLN A 157 -26.12 22.41 -6.46
CA GLN A 157 -27.11 22.88 -7.43
C GLN A 157 -28.14 23.82 -6.76
N TYR A 158 -27.72 24.65 -5.79
CA TYR A 158 -28.56 25.60 -5.07
C TYR A 158 -29.14 26.73 -5.95
N VAL A 159 -28.60 26.94 -7.16
CA VAL A 159 -29.10 27.97 -8.09
C VAL A 159 -30.44 27.60 -8.74
N ARG A 160 -30.87 26.32 -8.72
CA ARG A 160 -32.19 25.94 -9.26
C ARG A 160 -33.33 26.23 -8.29
N GLN A 161 -33.12 26.09 -6.98
CA GLN A 161 -34.15 26.38 -5.98
C GLN A 161 -34.38 27.90 -5.82
N GLN A 162 -33.34 28.73 -5.88
CA GLN A 162 -33.52 30.19 -5.82
C GLN A 162 -34.24 30.76 -7.05
N ARG A 163 -34.10 30.15 -8.23
CA ARG A 163 -34.84 30.57 -9.43
C ARG A 163 -36.31 30.15 -9.42
N GLN A 164 -36.69 29.11 -8.68
CA GLN A 164 -38.10 28.72 -8.51
C GLN A 164 -38.79 29.47 -7.36
N GLY A 165 -38.05 29.99 -6.37
CA GLY A 165 -38.59 30.81 -5.28
C GLY A 165 -38.76 32.30 -5.62
N HIS A 166 -38.23 32.79 -6.74
CA HIS A 166 -38.31 34.20 -7.16
C HIS A 166 -39.08 34.44 -8.47
N SER A 167 -39.82 33.45 -8.98
CA SER A 167 -40.66 33.61 -10.18
C SER A 167 -42.16 33.44 -9.90
N ALA A 168 -42.61 33.82 -8.70
CA ALA A 168 -44.02 33.90 -8.35
C ALA A 168 -44.31 35.16 -7.52
N GLU A 169 -44.07 36.32 -8.13
CA GLU A 169 -44.94 37.49 -7.94
C GLU A 169 -45.16 38.17 -9.29
N PRO A 170 -46.42 38.30 -9.72
CA PRO A 170 -46.85 39.42 -10.53
C PRO A 170 -47.80 40.29 -9.71
N ALA A 171 -47.39 41.54 -9.47
CA ALA A 171 -48.32 42.59 -9.09
C ALA A 171 -49.31 42.87 -10.23
N PRO A 172 -50.54 43.30 -9.92
CA PRO A 172 -51.06 44.47 -10.59
C PRO A 172 -51.74 45.46 -9.63
N GLY A 173 -51.45 46.75 -9.84
CA GLY A 173 -52.41 47.83 -9.61
C GLY A 173 -52.24 48.68 -8.34
N GLN A 174 -51.57 49.82 -8.48
CA GLN A 174 -52.02 51.09 -7.88
C GLN A 174 -53.12 51.68 -8.79
N PRO A 175 -54.08 52.50 -8.29
CA PRO A 175 -53.84 53.85 -7.72
C PRO A 175 -54.77 54.18 -6.51
N ASP A 176 -54.56 55.20 -5.67
CA ASP A 176 -54.84 56.64 -5.89
C ASP A 176 -54.24 57.55 -4.77
N PRO A 177 -54.09 58.87 -4.99
CA PRO A 177 -53.42 59.84 -4.10
C PRO A 177 -54.38 60.61 -3.15
N PRO A 178 -53.88 61.36 -2.14
CA PRO A 178 -54.70 62.19 -1.27
C PRO A 178 -54.78 63.64 -1.79
N ASP A 179 -55.98 64.20 -1.92
CA ASP A 179 -56.15 65.65 -2.08
C ASP A 179 -57.29 66.22 -1.23
N SER A 180 -56.98 67.38 -0.66
CA SER A 180 -57.76 68.19 0.28
C SER A 180 -58.96 68.89 -0.37
N ALA A 181 -59.95 69.25 0.45
CA ALA A 181 -61.09 70.11 0.14
C ALA A 181 -60.66 71.50 -0.43
N PRO A 182 -61.55 72.26 -1.12
CA PRO A 182 -62.49 73.14 -0.39
C PRO A 182 -63.87 73.41 -1.03
N ASP A 183 -64.76 73.91 -0.17
CA ASP A 183 -65.84 74.91 -0.34
C ASP A 183 -66.88 74.83 -1.48
N SER A 184 -68.15 74.74 -1.08
CA SER A 184 -69.12 75.86 -1.11
C SER A 184 -70.56 75.36 -1.30
N GLN A 185 -71.47 75.61 -0.35
CA GLN A 185 -72.62 76.53 -0.51
C GLN A 185 -73.65 76.43 0.64
N PRO A 186 -74.46 77.48 0.84
CA PRO A 186 -75.00 77.86 2.15
C PRO A 186 -76.52 77.65 2.30
N ALA A 187 -77.02 78.18 3.42
CA ALA A 187 -78.40 78.61 3.71
C ALA A 187 -79.28 77.64 4.53
N CYS A 188 -79.49 78.00 5.80
CA CYS A 188 -80.74 78.62 6.29
C CYS A 188 -80.67 78.83 7.82
N PRO A 189 -81.40 79.79 8.42
CA PRO A 189 -81.84 81.11 7.96
C PRO A 189 -80.98 82.27 8.51
#